data_AF-A0A3M1J7X5-F1
#
_entry.id   AF-A0A3M1J7X5-F1
#
_cell.length_a   1.000
_cell.length_b   1.000
_cell.length_c   1.000
_cell.angle_alpha   90.00
_cell.angle_beta   90.00
_cell.angle_gamma   90.00
#
_symmetry.space_group_name_H-M   'P 1'
#
loop_
_entity.id
_entity.type
_entity.pdbx_description
1 polymer ?
#
loop_
_entity_poly.entity_id
_entity_poly.type
_entity_poly.pdbx_seq_one_letter_code
_entity_poly.pdbx_strand_id
1 'polypeptide(L)'
;WIMLVSILTLCCALIATLVLPLYALLSKSVQDDKGNFVGLDNFREYFSSAGLIESLWNSIFIAAFTTVIGSLLAFTFAYGLTRSCMPLKRTFRAIATIPILAPSLLPAIALIYLFGNQGMITGLLMGESIYGPIGIMIGMLFYIFPHVLMIMVTALSITDARLYEAAESMGAGPVRTFFTITLPGAIYGVVSAAVVAFTLAITDFGVPKVIGGQYNVLATDIYKQVIGQQNFSMGAVVGIVLLIPAIFSFTIDRIVQRKQVALLSARAVPYHPKPHKGRDTAMFLFCVAVSLFLIGILATAAFASLVKFWPYNLSLTLSHYDFDRVDPNGWSSFY
;
A
#
# COMPACT_ATOMS: atom_id res chain seq x y z
N TRP A 1 34.82 23.93 6.45
CA TRP A 1 34.39 24.74 5.30
C TRP A 1 33.84 23.88 4.16
N ILE A 2 34.63 23.00 3.52
CA ILE A 2 34.16 22.15 2.40
C ILE A 2 32.92 21.32 2.79
N MET A 3 32.96 20.61 3.93
CA MET A 3 31.80 19.82 4.41
C MET A 3 30.53 20.66 4.63
N LEU A 4 30.65 21.87 5.19
CA LEU A 4 29.52 22.77 5.43
C LEU A 4 28.92 23.24 4.10
N VAL A 5 29.77 23.62 3.16
CA VAL A 5 29.35 24.02 1.80
C VAL A 5 28.65 22.86 1.10
N SER A 6 29.20 21.63 1.17
CA SER A 6 28.56 20.45 0.59
C SER A 6 27.19 20.15 1.20
N ILE A 7 27.04 20.27 2.53
CA ILE A 7 25.75 20.08 3.21
C ILE A 7 24.74 21.15 2.78
N LEU A 8 25.15 22.42 2.76
CA LEU A 8 24.27 23.52 2.34
C LEU A 8 23.83 23.38 0.88
N THR A 9 24.75 23.03 -0.02
CA THR A 9 24.44 22.78 -1.43
C THR A 9 23.46 21.62 -1.57
N LEU A 10 23.67 20.52 -0.85
CA LEU A 10 22.76 19.37 -0.84
C LEU A 10 21.37 19.76 -0.31
N CYS A 11 21.29 20.50 0.79
CA CYS A 11 20.02 20.98 1.34
C CYS A 11 19.30 21.91 0.36
N CYS A 12 19.99 22.88 -0.25
CA CYS A 12 19.41 23.77 -1.25
C CYS A 12 18.93 23.00 -2.48
N ALA A 13 19.70 22.03 -2.97
CA ALA A 13 19.31 21.18 -4.09
C ALA A 13 18.07 20.33 -3.78
N LEU A 14 17.99 19.75 -2.58
CA LEU A 14 16.81 19.00 -2.13
C LEU A 14 15.58 19.90 -2.01
N ILE A 15 15.72 21.09 -1.41
CA ILE A 15 14.62 22.06 -1.29
C ILE A 15 14.16 22.50 -2.68
N ALA A 16 15.07 22.86 -3.58
CA ALA A 16 14.72 23.27 -4.95
C ALA A 16 13.97 22.15 -5.70
N THR A 17 14.48 20.92 -5.64
CA THR A 17 13.87 19.76 -6.31
C THR A 17 12.47 19.44 -5.78
N LEU A 18 12.18 19.75 -4.51
CA LEU A 18 10.88 19.50 -3.89
C LEU A 18 9.90 20.67 -4.06
N VAL A 19 10.38 21.91 -3.94
CA VAL A 19 9.57 23.12 -4.00
C VAL A 19 9.21 23.50 -5.44
N LEU A 20 10.09 23.29 -6.41
CA LEU A 20 9.82 23.69 -7.80
C LEU A 20 8.63 22.94 -8.42
N PRO A 21 8.50 21.60 -8.32
CA PRO A 21 7.33 20.89 -8.85
C PRO A 21 6.04 21.29 -8.12
N LEU A 22 6.09 21.50 -6.81
CA LEU A 22 4.94 21.97 -6.04
C LEU A 22 4.52 23.38 -6.46
N TYR A 23 5.47 24.28 -6.68
CA TYR A 23 5.20 25.62 -7.20
C TYR A 23 4.62 25.55 -8.63
N ALA A 24 5.18 24.71 -9.51
CA ALA A 24 4.68 24.53 -10.86
C ALA A 24 3.23 23.99 -10.85
N LEU A 25 2.94 23.05 -9.95
CA LEU A 25 1.61 22.48 -9.76
C LEU A 25 0.62 23.52 -9.21
N LEU A 26 1.00 24.28 -8.18
CA LEU A 26 0.16 25.37 -7.63
C LEU A 26 -0.08 26.47 -8.67
N SER A 27 0.94 26.91 -9.39
CA SER A 27 0.81 27.96 -10.41
C SER A 27 -0.05 27.50 -11.60
N LYS A 28 0.11 26.27 -12.08
CA LYS A 28 -0.74 25.72 -13.14
C LYS A 28 -2.20 25.56 -12.74
N SER A 29 -2.48 25.28 -11.47
CA SER A 29 -3.87 25.15 -11.00
C SER A 29 -4.68 26.44 -11.10
N VAL A 30 -4.03 27.61 -11.12
CA VAL A 30 -4.67 28.94 -11.21
C VAL A 30 -4.46 29.60 -12.57
N GLN A 31 -3.96 28.85 -13.56
CA GLN A 31 -3.72 29.32 -14.93
C GLN A 31 -4.61 28.56 -15.92
N ASP A 32 -4.93 29.18 -17.07
CA ASP A 32 -5.48 28.47 -18.23
C ASP A 32 -4.37 27.74 -19.02
N ASP A 33 -4.76 26.99 -20.05
CA ASP A 33 -3.83 26.28 -20.94
C ASP A 33 -2.88 27.22 -21.70
N LYS A 34 -3.24 28.51 -21.82
CA LYS A 34 -2.43 29.56 -22.45
C LYS A 34 -1.47 30.24 -21.46
N GLY A 35 -1.56 29.92 -20.17
CA GLY A 35 -0.73 30.48 -19.10
C GLY A 35 -1.27 31.78 -18.48
N ASN A 36 -2.48 32.22 -18.84
CA ASN A 36 -3.11 33.38 -18.22
C ASN A 36 -3.65 33.02 -16.84
N PHE A 37 -3.59 33.96 -15.90
CA PHE A 37 -4.16 33.77 -14.56
C PHE A 37 -5.69 33.81 -14.61
N VAL A 38 -6.34 32.73 -14.16
CA VAL A 38 -7.81 32.57 -14.12
C VAL A 38 -8.34 32.43 -12.68
N GLY A 39 -7.50 32.66 -11.68
CA GLY A 39 -7.91 32.57 -10.28
C GLY A 39 -8.36 31.16 -9.89
N LEU A 40 -9.59 31.02 -9.38
CA LEU A 40 -10.15 29.76 -8.87
C LEU A 40 -11.12 29.08 -9.84
N ASP A 41 -11.19 29.53 -11.10
CA ASP A 41 -12.16 29.00 -12.07
C ASP A 41 -11.96 27.50 -12.33
N ASN A 42 -10.71 27.03 -12.43
CA ASN A 42 -10.41 25.60 -12.58
C ASN A 42 -10.91 24.77 -11.37
N PHE A 43 -10.87 25.32 -10.15
CA PHE A 43 -11.41 24.65 -8.97
C PHE A 43 -12.93 24.61 -9.01
N ARG A 44 -13.58 25.69 -9.46
CA ARG A 44 -15.04 25.73 -9.65
C ARG A 44 -15.47 24.69 -10.69
N GLU A 45 -14.73 24.57 -11.80
CA GLU A 45 -14.99 23.56 -12.83
C GLU A 45 -14.80 22.13 -12.27
N TYR A 46 -13.73 21.90 -11.50
CA TYR A 46 -13.53 20.62 -10.81
C TYR A 46 -14.74 20.23 -9.94
N PHE A 47 -15.22 21.15 -9.09
CA PHE A 47 -16.38 20.91 -8.23
C PHE A 47 -17.73 20.94 -8.97
N SER A 48 -17.75 21.28 -10.25
CA SER A 48 -18.95 21.19 -11.09
C SER A 48 -18.99 19.88 -11.90
N SER A 49 -17.85 19.19 -12.02
CA SER A 49 -17.74 17.93 -12.75
C SER A 49 -18.12 16.74 -11.86
N ALA A 50 -19.27 16.13 -12.17
CA ALA A 50 -19.75 14.95 -11.45
C ALA A 50 -18.73 13.80 -11.45
N GLY A 51 -18.04 13.57 -12.57
CA GLY A 51 -17.05 12.49 -12.69
C GLY A 51 -15.80 12.73 -11.83
N LEU A 52 -15.30 13.97 -11.73
CA LEU A 52 -14.13 14.28 -10.91
C LEU A 52 -14.45 14.20 -9.40
N ILE A 53 -15.67 14.60 -9.01
CA ILE A 53 -16.17 14.42 -7.64
C ILE A 53 -16.37 12.94 -7.32
N GLU A 54 -16.89 12.15 -8.27
CA GLU A 54 -17.04 10.71 -8.08
C GLU A 54 -15.67 10.05 -7.83
N SER A 55 -14.65 10.38 -8.61
CA SER A 55 -13.29 9.88 -8.40
C SER A 55 -12.69 10.27 -7.04
N LEU A 56 -13.00 11.46 -6.52
CA LEU A 56 -12.62 11.86 -5.16
C LEU A 56 -13.21 10.92 -4.12
N TRP A 57 -14.53 10.68 -4.19
CA TRP A 57 -15.21 9.75 -3.29
C TRP A 57 -14.69 8.33 -3.43
N ASN A 58 -14.50 7.86 -4.66
CA ASN A 58 -13.95 6.55 -4.96
C ASN A 58 -12.56 6.37 -4.34
N SER A 59 -11.70 7.39 -4.39
CA SER A 59 -10.36 7.36 -3.81
C SER A 59 -10.40 7.24 -2.30
N ILE A 60 -11.22 8.07 -1.64
CA ILE A 60 -11.38 8.04 -0.18
C ILE A 60 -11.99 6.70 0.25
N PHE A 61 -13.00 6.23 -0.45
CA PHE A 61 -13.67 4.95 -0.18
C PHE A 61 -12.67 3.78 -0.26
N ILE A 62 -11.99 3.63 -1.40
CA ILE A 62 -11.00 2.57 -1.60
C ILE A 62 -9.88 2.67 -0.57
N ALA A 63 -9.32 3.86 -0.34
CA ALA A 63 -8.23 4.05 0.61
C ALA A 63 -8.67 3.70 2.04
N ALA A 64 -9.84 4.14 2.48
CA ALA A 64 -10.35 3.87 3.82
C ALA A 64 -10.62 2.37 4.03
N PHE A 65 -11.35 1.72 3.12
CA PHE A 65 -11.67 0.30 3.24
C PHE A 65 -10.43 -0.59 3.16
N THR A 66 -9.54 -0.33 2.20
CA THR A 66 -8.26 -1.05 2.08
C THR A 66 -7.41 -0.86 3.32
N THR A 67 -7.38 0.35 3.89
CA THR A 67 -6.65 0.62 5.14
C THR A 67 -7.18 -0.20 6.30
N VAL A 68 -8.50 -0.23 6.49
CA VAL A 68 -9.13 -0.96 7.60
C VAL A 68 -8.88 -2.47 7.47
N ILE A 69 -9.18 -3.03 6.29
CA ILE A 69 -9.02 -4.47 6.04
C ILE A 69 -7.54 -4.86 6.07
N GLY A 70 -6.68 -4.10 5.39
CA GLY A 70 -5.24 -4.34 5.33
C GLY A 70 -4.58 -4.25 6.70
N SER A 71 -4.95 -3.26 7.51
CA SER A 71 -4.45 -3.14 8.88
C SER A 71 -4.90 -4.29 9.77
N LEU A 72 -6.15 -4.74 9.65
CA LEU A 72 -6.67 -5.88 10.41
C LEU A 72 -5.94 -7.19 10.03
N LEU A 73 -5.77 -7.44 8.74
CA LEU A 73 -5.06 -8.62 8.23
C LEU A 73 -3.60 -8.60 8.66
N ALA A 74 -2.90 -7.49 8.46
CA ALA A 74 -1.50 -7.34 8.81
C ALA A 74 -1.28 -7.39 10.33
N PHE A 75 -2.17 -6.81 11.14
CA PHE A 75 -2.12 -6.91 12.60
C PHE A 75 -2.31 -8.34 13.08
N THR A 76 -3.29 -9.08 12.53
CA THR A 76 -3.52 -10.48 12.88
C THR A 76 -2.32 -11.35 12.50
N PHE A 77 -1.74 -11.11 11.33
CA PHE A 77 -0.52 -11.80 10.88
C PHE A 77 0.67 -11.48 11.79
N ALA A 78 0.88 -10.20 12.12
CA ALA A 78 1.92 -9.76 13.04
C ALA A 78 1.75 -10.35 14.44
N TYR A 79 0.51 -10.44 14.92
CA TYR A 79 0.17 -11.08 16.19
C TYR A 79 0.51 -12.57 16.16
N GLY A 80 0.21 -13.28 15.07
CA GLY A 80 0.66 -14.66 14.87
C GLY A 80 2.18 -14.80 14.97
N LEU A 81 2.93 -13.93 14.28
CA LEU A 81 4.41 -13.95 14.29
C LEU A 81 5.00 -13.67 15.67
N THR A 82 4.45 -12.70 16.41
CA THR A 82 5.06 -12.17 17.63
C THR A 82 4.49 -12.76 18.92
N ARG A 83 3.21 -13.16 18.94
CA ARG A 83 2.47 -13.54 20.16
C ARG A 83 1.94 -14.97 20.20
N SER A 84 2.19 -15.79 19.18
CA SER A 84 1.85 -17.21 19.18
C SER A 84 3.11 -18.09 19.24
N CYS A 85 2.97 -19.40 19.43
CA CYS A 85 4.06 -20.37 19.24
C CYS A 85 3.94 -21.13 17.91
N MET A 86 3.26 -20.55 16.91
CA MET A 86 3.10 -21.19 15.60
C MET A 86 4.47 -21.49 14.95
N PRO A 87 4.61 -22.62 14.22
CA PRO A 87 5.85 -22.95 13.53
C PRO A 87 6.09 -22.03 12.32
N LEU A 88 7.28 -22.11 11.71
CA LEU A 88 7.63 -21.46 10.43
C LEU A 88 7.50 -19.92 10.40
N LYS A 89 7.52 -19.24 11.54
CA LYS A 89 7.41 -17.77 11.63
C LYS A 89 8.38 -17.02 10.71
N ARG A 90 9.63 -17.50 10.60
CA ARG A 90 10.65 -16.89 9.72
C ARG A 90 10.24 -16.98 8.25
N THR A 91 9.71 -18.12 7.83
CA THR A 91 9.21 -18.36 6.47
C THR A 91 8.01 -17.47 6.16
N PHE A 92 7.01 -17.43 7.05
CA PHE A 92 5.84 -16.55 6.87
C PHE A 92 6.22 -15.08 6.81
N ARG A 93 7.14 -14.63 7.67
CA ARG A 93 7.66 -13.26 7.62
C ARG A 93 8.38 -12.98 6.30
N ALA A 94 9.22 -13.90 5.83
CA ALA A 94 9.93 -13.76 4.56
C ALA A 94 8.95 -13.64 3.39
N ILE A 95 7.99 -14.57 3.26
CA ILE A 95 6.95 -14.54 2.22
C ILE A 95 6.20 -13.22 2.23
N ALA A 96 5.76 -12.78 3.42
CA ALA A 96 4.98 -11.56 3.56
C ALA A 96 5.76 -10.28 3.22
N THR A 97 7.09 -10.32 3.21
CA THR A 97 7.93 -9.20 2.79
C THR A 97 8.25 -9.18 1.30
N ILE A 98 8.14 -10.31 0.57
CA ILE A 98 8.44 -10.37 -0.87
C ILE A 98 7.67 -9.32 -1.71
N PRO A 99 6.38 -9.04 -1.44
CA PRO A 99 5.63 -8.04 -2.21
C PRO A 99 6.25 -6.64 -2.24
N ILE A 100 7.16 -6.31 -1.32
CA ILE A 100 7.88 -5.01 -1.32
C ILE A 100 8.72 -4.81 -2.59
N LEU A 101 9.10 -5.91 -3.26
CA LEU A 101 9.89 -5.89 -4.49
C LEU A 101 9.01 -5.76 -5.75
N ALA A 102 7.70 -5.93 -5.62
CA ALA A 102 6.76 -5.87 -6.73
C ALA A 102 6.23 -4.44 -6.93
N PRO A 103 6.20 -3.92 -8.17
CA PRO A 103 5.53 -2.66 -8.45
C PRO A 103 4.02 -2.81 -8.23
N SER A 104 3.32 -1.73 -7.89
CA SER A 104 1.89 -1.80 -7.53
C SER A 104 0.99 -2.31 -8.65
N LEU A 105 1.36 -2.10 -9.92
CA LEU A 105 0.63 -2.64 -11.07
C LEU A 105 0.67 -4.19 -11.17
N LEU A 106 1.69 -4.85 -10.60
CA LEU A 106 1.87 -6.30 -10.70
C LEU A 106 0.69 -7.10 -10.14
N PRO A 107 0.22 -6.89 -8.90
CA PRO A 107 -0.93 -7.63 -8.37
C PRO A 107 -2.20 -7.43 -9.21
N ALA A 108 -2.41 -6.24 -9.78
CA ALA A 108 -3.55 -5.96 -10.63
C ALA A 108 -3.51 -6.80 -11.92
N ILE A 109 -2.35 -6.89 -12.57
CA ILE A 109 -2.16 -7.74 -13.75
C ILE A 109 -2.35 -9.22 -13.40
N ALA A 110 -1.77 -9.68 -12.28
CA ALA A 110 -1.92 -11.06 -11.83
C ALA A 110 -3.38 -11.42 -11.52
N LEU A 111 -4.13 -10.51 -10.90
CA LEU A 111 -5.57 -10.68 -10.66
C LEU A 111 -6.36 -10.76 -11.98
N ILE A 112 -5.98 -10.01 -13.01
CA ILE A 112 -6.60 -10.11 -14.34
C ILE A 112 -6.31 -11.50 -14.97
N TYR A 113 -5.09 -12.02 -14.84
CA TYR A 113 -4.78 -13.37 -15.33
C TYR A 113 -5.52 -14.47 -14.55
N LEU A 114 -5.78 -14.27 -13.26
CA LEU A 114 -6.55 -15.23 -12.46
C LEU A 114 -8.06 -15.12 -12.71
N PHE A 115 -8.60 -13.91 -12.72
CA PHE A 115 -10.04 -13.66 -12.55
C PHE A 115 -10.65 -12.71 -13.58
N GLY A 116 -9.87 -12.19 -14.55
CA GLY A 116 -10.39 -11.38 -15.64
C GLY A 116 -11.34 -12.19 -16.54
N ASN A 117 -11.94 -11.56 -17.55
CA ASN A 117 -12.95 -12.22 -18.40
C ASN A 117 -12.49 -13.54 -19.07
N GLN A 118 -11.17 -13.75 -19.20
CA GLN A 118 -10.54 -14.98 -19.69
C GLN A 118 -9.44 -15.47 -18.73
N GLY A 119 -9.64 -15.29 -17.43
CA GLY A 119 -8.71 -15.69 -16.39
C GLY A 119 -8.79 -17.19 -16.06
N MET A 120 -7.72 -17.73 -15.47
CA MET A 120 -7.57 -19.16 -15.15
C MET A 120 -8.70 -19.73 -14.28
N ILE A 121 -9.20 -18.92 -13.35
CA ILE A 121 -10.14 -19.30 -12.29
C ILE A 121 -11.32 -18.34 -12.19
N THR A 122 -11.65 -17.66 -13.30
CA THR A 122 -12.77 -16.71 -13.42
C THR A 122 -14.09 -17.28 -12.92
N GLY A 123 -14.34 -18.58 -13.12
CA GLY A 123 -15.55 -19.26 -12.67
C GLY A 123 -15.79 -19.17 -11.15
N LEU A 124 -14.75 -18.94 -10.33
CA LEU A 124 -14.90 -18.74 -8.89
C LEU A 124 -15.63 -17.44 -8.52
N LEU A 125 -15.69 -16.46 -9.45
CA LEU A 125 -16.43 -15.21 -9.23
C LEU A 125 -17.94 -15.35 -9.46
N MET A 126 -18.44 -16.53 -9.85
CA MET A 126 -19.88 -16.81 -10.00
C MET A 126 -20.63 -15.82 -10.92
N GLY A 127 -19.94 -15.27 -11.92
CA GLY A 127 -20.50 -14.29 -12.87
C GLY A 127 -20.18 -12.83 -12.54
N GLU A 128 -19.59 -12.56 -11.38
CA GLU A 128 -19.11 -11.22 -11.02
C GLU A 128 -17.79 -10.88 -11.70
N SER A 129 -17.51 -9.58 -11.86
CA SER A 129 -16.28 -9.09 -12.49
C SER A 129 -15.20 -8.76 -11.46
N ILE A 130 -13.94 -9.12 -11.74
CA ILE A 130 -12.80 -8.65 -10.94
C ILE A 130 -12.52 -7.16 -11.17
N TYR A 131 -12.94 -6.61 -12.32
CA TYR A 131 -12.67 -5.22 -12.66
C TYR A 131 -13.49 -4.26 -11.79
N GLY A 132 -12.91 -3.12 -11.45
CA GLY A 132 -13.55 -2.11 -10.60
C GLY A 132 -13.13 -2.22 -9.12
N PRO A 133 -13.98 -1.77 -8.18
CA PRO A 133 -13.56 -1.48 -6.81
C PRO A 133 -13.04 -2.72 -6.05
N ILE A 134 -13.60 -3.91 -6.33
CA ILE A 134 -13.20 -5.15 -5.67
C ILE A 134 -11.77 -5.54 -6.08
N GLY A 135 -11.48 -5.57 -7.38
CA GLY A 135 -10.13 -5.86 -7.88
C GLY A 135 -9.11 -4.83 -7.41
N ILE A 136 -9.50 -3.55 -7.36
CA ILE A 136 -8.65 -2.50 -6.81
C ILE A 136 -8.31 -2.81 -5.35
N MET A 137 -9.32 -3.10 -4.52
CA MET A 137 -9.10 -3.36 -3.10
C MET A 137 -8.23 -4.60 -2.88
N ILE A 138 -8.46 -5.70 -3.59
CA ILE A 138 -7.65 -6.93 -3.46
C ILE A 138 -6.19 -6.67 -3.92
N GLY A 139 -6.00 -5.96 -5.04
CA GLY A 139 -4.68 -5.61 -5.54
C GLY A 139 -3.93 -4.68 -4.58
N MET A 140 -4.61 -3.69 -4.03
CA MET A 140 -4.04 -2.79 -3.03
C MET A 140 -3.71 -3.52 -1.73
N LEU A 141 -4.55 -4.45 -1.27
CA LEU A 141 -4.27 -5.26 -0.09
C LEU A 141 -2.94 -6.00 -0.23
N PHE A 142 -2.66 -6.60 -1.38
CA PHE A 142 -1.35 -7.20 -1.67
C PHE A 142 -0.21 -6.17 -1.59
N TYR A 143 -0.40 -5.02 -2.25
CA TYR A 143 0.62 -3.97 -2.36
C TYR A 143 1.00 -3.36 -1.00
N ILE A 144 0.02 -3.02 -0.16
CA ILE A 144 0.27 -2.35 1.12
C ILE A 144 0.71 -3.31 2.24
N PHE A 145 0.39 -4.61 2.12
CA PHE A 145 0.60 -5.60 3.19
C PHE A 145 2.00 -5.60 3.81
N PRO A 146 3.13 -5.67 3.04
CA PRO A 146 4.46 -5.73 3.62
C PRO A 146 4.79 -4.49 4.45
N HIS A 147 4.38 -3.30 4.01
CA HIS A 147 4.64 -2.04 4.69
C HIS A 147 3.95 -1.98 6.05
N VAL A 148 2.66 -2.31 6.07
CA VAL A 148 1.84 -2.33 7.29
C VAL A 148 2.32 -3.41 8.24
N LEU A 149 2.64 -4.61 7.74
CA LEU A 149 3.11 -5.72 8.53
C LEU A 149 4.40 -5.38 9.29
N MET A 150 5.38 -4.74 8.64
CA MET A 150 6.65 -4.40 9.29
C MET A 150 6.46 -3.44 10.48
N ILE A 151 5.57 -2.46 10.33
CA ILE A 151 5.24 -1.53 11.41
C ILE A 151 4.54 -2.27 12.54
N MET A 152 3.55 -3.13 12.24
CA MET A 152 2.81 -3.90 13.24
C MET A 152 3.69 -4.89 14.01
N VAL A 153 4.60 -5.61 13.32
CA VAL A 153 5.56 -6.52 13.96
C VAL A 153 6.47 -5.75 14.92
N THR A 154 6.95 -4.58 14.51
CA THR A 154 7.79 -3.72 15.35
C THR A 154 7.02 -3.25 16.58
N ALA A 155 5.80 -2.72 16.38
CA ALA A 155 4.93 -2.24 17.45
C ALA A 155 4.56 -3.32 18.48
N LEU A 156 4.34 -4.55 18.03
CA LEU A 156 4.05 -5.68 18.92
C LEU A 156 5.28 -6.25 19.61
N SER A 157 6.49 -6.03 19.06
CA SER A 157 7.74 -6.57 19.63
C SER A 157 8.30 -5.71 20.77
N ILE A 158 7.91 -4.44 20.85
CA ILE A 158 8.41 -3.48 21.84
C ILE A 158 7.63 -3.46 23.17
N THR A 159 6.56 -4.24 23.30
CA THR A 159 5.76 -4.29 24.55
C THR A 159 6.48 -5.10 25.63
N ASP A 160 6.56 -4.55 26.84
CA ASP A 160 7.23 -5.19 27.98
C ASP A 160 6.51 -6.48 28.44
N ALA A 161 7.26 -7.59 28.47
CA ALA A 161 6.80 -8.90 28.92
C ALA A 161 6.23 -8.88 30.35
N ARG A 162 6.75 -8.01 31.23
CA ARG A 162 6.36 -7.95 32.65
C ARG A 162 4.88 -7.63 32.85
N LEU A 163 4.28 -6.87 31.93
CA LEU A 163 2.85 -6.57 31.95
C LEU A 163 2.02 -7.85 31.76
N TYR A 164 2.49 -8.77 30.91
CA TYR A 164 1.81 -10.04 30.65
C TYR A 164 1.94 -11.00 31.82
N GLU A 165 3.10 -11.07 32.46
CA GLU A 165 3.32 -11.88 33.65
C GLU A 165 2.43 -11.41 34.82
N ALA A 166 2.36 -10.09 35.05
CA ALA A 166 1.48 -9.51 36.06
C ALA A 166 0.00 -9.80 35.78
N ALA A 167 -0.43 -9.71 34.52
CA ALA A 167 -1.79 -10.05 34.12
C ALA A 167 -2.12 -11.52 34.37
N GLU A 168 -1.18 -12.42 34.08
CA GLU A 168 -1.33 -13.85 34.33
C GLU A 168 -1.41 -14.15 35.84
N SER A 169 -0.57 -13.51 36.67
CA SER A 169 -0.63 -13.64 38.14
C SER A 169 -1.95 -13.13 38.72
N MET A 170 -2.58 -12.13 38.10
CA MET A 170 -3.92 -11.63 38.48
C MET A 170 -5.08 -12.46 37.89
N GLY A 171 -4.80 -13.55 37.17
CA GLY A 171 -5.83 -14.39 36.55
C GLY A 171 -6.55 -13.73 35.37
N ALA A 172 -5.95 -12.73 34.72
CA ALA A 172 -6.55 -12.09 33.55
C ALA A 172 -6.54 -13.04 32.34
N GLY A 173 -7.72 -13.34 31.80
CA GLY A 173 -7.87 -14.16 30.60
C GLY A 173 -7.31 -13.50 29.33
N PRO A 174 -7.10 -14.27 28.24
CA PRO A 174 -6.42 -13.82 27.03
C PRO A 174 -7.11 -12.64 26.33
N VAL A 175 -8.45 -12.61 26.33
CA VAL A 175 -9.24 -11.51 25.75
C VAL A 175 -9.02 -10.21 26.53
N ARG A 176 -9.04 -10.28 27.86
CA ARG A 176 -8.77 -9.12 28.71
C ARG A 176 -7.33 -8.63 28.51
N THR A 177 -6.36 -9.54 28.51
CA THR A 177 -4.95 -9.22 28.26
C THR A 177 -4.76 -8.56 26.89
N PHE A 178 -5.47 -9.00 25.85
CA PHE A 178 -5.43 -8.39 24.54
C PHE A 178 -5.90 -6.92 24.56
N PHE A 179 -7.09 -6.66 25.10
CA PHE A 179 -7.67 -5.30 25.08
C PHE A 179 -7.06 -4.35 26.12
N THR A 180 -6.43 -4.87 27.17
CA THR A 180 -5.90 -4.04 28.26
C THR A 180 -4.38 -3.81 28.13
N ILE A 181 -3.65 -4.73 27.49
CA ILE A 181 -2.19 -4.69 27.41
C ILE A 181 -1.72 -4.66 25.96
N THR A 182 -2.09 -5.66 25.15
CA THR A 182 -1.54 -5.80 23.80
C THR A 182 -1.95 -4.67 22.87
N LEU A 183 -3.25 -4.44 22.71
CA LEU A 183 -3.75 -3.45 21.78
C LEU A 183 -3.41 -2.01 22.24
N PRO A 184 -3.61 -1.63 23.52
CA PRO A 184 -3.18 -0.31 24.00
C PRO A 184 -1.67 -0.12 23.93
N GLY A 185 -0.88 -1.16 24.20
CA GLY A 185 0.59 -1.11 24.11
C GLY A 185 1.10 -0.93 22.68
N ALA A 186 0.34 -1.39 21.69
CA ALA A 186 0.68 -1.26 20.27
C ALA A 186 -0.04 -0.10 19.56
N ILE A 187 -0.91 0.66 20.24
CA ILE A 187 -1.87 1.56 19.59
C ILE A 187 -1.22 2.60 18.67
N TYR A 188 -0.09 3.20 19.08
CA TYR A 188 0.61 4.18 18.26
C TYR A 188 1.22 3.55 17.01
N GLY A 189 1.72 2.32 17.12
CA GLY A 189 2.17 1.58 15.95
C GLY A 189 1.02 1.15 15.05
N VAL A 190 -0.14 0.79 15.62
CA VAL A 190 -1.35 0.47 14.84
C VAL A 190 -1.84 1.68 14.06
N VAL A 191 -1.93 2.85 14.70
CA VAL A 191 -2.33 4.08 14.03
C VAL A 191 -1.31 4.48 12.97
N SER A 192 -0.01 4.44 13.27
CA SER A 192 1.04 4.75 12.27
C SER A 192 0.96 3.82 11.05
N ALA A 193 0.77 2.51 11.28
CA ALA A 193 0.61 1.53 10.19
C ALA A 193 -0.65 1.79 9.35
N ALA A 194 -1.78 2.14 9.98
CA ALA A 194 -3.01 2.49 9.27
C ALA A 194 -2.87 3.78 8.45
N VAL A 195 -2.14 4.78 8.96
CA VAL A 195 -1.89 6.03 8.24
C VAL A 195 -0.95 5.80 7.04
N VAL A 196 0.07 4.95 7.20
CA VAL A 196 0.91 4.51 6.08
C VAL A 196 0.10 3.75 5.04
N ALA A 197 -0.77 2.82 5.47
CA ALA A 197 -1.68 2.09 4.59
C ALA A 197 -2.58 3.05 3.78
N PHE A 198 -3.18 4.04 4.45
CA PHE A 198 -4.04 5.03 3.80
C PHE A 198 -3.28 5.86 2.78
N THR A 199 -2.09 6.34 3.16
CA THR A 199 -1.22 7.09 2.25
C THR A 199 -0.88 6.29 1.00
N LEU A 200 -0.46 5.04 1.17
CA LEU A 200 -0.14 4.16 0.04
C LEU A 200 -1.36 3.90 -0.84
N ALA A 201 -2.53 3.64 -0.24
CA ALA A 201 -3.74 3.32 -0.99
C ALA A 201 -4.32 4.53 -1.74
N ILE A 202 -4.37 5.72 -1.12
CA ILE A 202 -4.94 6.91 -1.75
C ILE A 202 -4.05 7.49 -2.85
N THR A 203 -2.72 7.31 -2.73
CA THR A 203 -1.75 7.82 -3.71
C THR A 203 -1.41 6.81 -4.81
N ASP A 204 -1.88 5.57 -4.71
CA ASP A 204 -1.56 4.56 -5.73
C ASP A 204 -2.28 4.81 -7.05
N PHE A 205 -1.48 4.82 -8.11
CA PHE A 205 -1.94 4.88 -9.49
C PHE A 205 -1.99 3.51 -10.15
N GLY A 206 -1.05 2.61 -9.81
CA GLY A 206 -0.78 1.40 -10.57
C GLY A 206 -1.93 0.39 -10.52
N VAL A 207 -2.42 0.06 -9.33
CA VAL A 207 -3.53 -0.90 -9.17
C VAL A 207 -4.80 -0.36 -9.84
N PRO A 208 -5.32 0.85 -9.49
CA PRO A 208 -6.53 1.38 -10.11
C PRO A 208 -6.44 1.52 -11.62
N LYS A 209 -5.29 1.93 -12.15
CA LYS A 209 -5.11 2.10 -13.59
C LYS A 209 -5.28 0.79 -14.35
N VAL A 210 -4.80 -0.32 -13.80
CA VAL A 210 -4.79 -1.61 -14.47
C VAL A 210 -6.12 -2.33 -14.33
N ILE A 211 -6.67 -2.42 -13.12
CA ILE A 211 -7.85 -3.26 -12.84
C ILE A 211 -9.14 -2.47 -12.59
N GLY A 212 -9.07 -1.14 -12.49
CA GLY A 212 -10.22 -0.30 -12.13
C GLY A 212 -11.33 -0.23 -13.18
N GLY A 213 -11.06 -0.55 -14.45
CA GLY A 213 -12.06 -0.49 -15.51
C GLY A 213 -12.65 0.91 -15.65
N GLN A 214 -13.95 1.07 -15.39
CA GLN A 214 -14.63 2.38 -15.39
C GLN A 214 -14.57 3.11 -14.05
N TYR A 215 -14.14 2.42 -12.98
CA TYR A 215 -14.07 2.97 -11.62
C TYR A 215 -12.81 3.81 -11.46
N ASN A 216 -12.98 5.13 -11.53
CA ASN A 216 -11.87 6.07 -11.51
C ASN A 216 -11.56 6.53 -10.09
N VAL A 217 -10.28 6.80 -9.85
CA VAL A 217 -9.75 7.43 -8.64
C VAL A 217 -8.96 8.68 -9.04
N LEU A 218 -8.68 9.56 -8.08
CA LEU A 218 -7.95 10.82 -8.28
C LEU A 218 -6.64 10.61 -9.03
N ALA A 219 -5.85 9.60 -8.65
CA ALA A 219 -4.58 9.31 -9.29
C ALA A 219 -4.76 8.99 -10.79
N THR A 220 -5.81 8.23 -11.16
CA THR A 220 -6.09 7.94 -12.57
C THR A 220 -6.63 9.15 -13.33
N ASP A 221 -7.34 10.05 -12.66
CA ASP A 221 -7.84 11.28 -13.26
C ASP A 221 -6.73 12.27 -13.58
N ILE A 222 -5.70 12.39 -12.71
CA ILE A 222 -4.51 13.18 -13.02
C ILE A 222 -3.91 12.71 -14.35
N TYR A 223 -3.74 11.40 -14.52
CA TYR A 223 -3.22 10.84 -15.77
C TYR A 223 -4.14 11.12 -16.97
N LYS A 224 -5.46 10.96 -16.82
CA LYS A 224 -6.42 11.23 -17.89
C LYS A 224 -6.42 12.70 -18.31
N GLN A 225 -6.35 13.62 -17.36
CA GLN A 225 -6.32 15.05 -17.63
C GLN A 225 -5.02 15.43 -18.33
N VAL A 226 -3.87 15.05 -17.76
CA VAL A 226 -2.55 15.46 -18.26
C VAL A 226 -2.17 14.74 -19.55
N ILE A 227 -2.28 13.42 -19.61
CA ILE A 227 -1.82 12.62 -20.76
C ILE A 227 -2.95 12.40 -21.77
N GLY A 228 -4.16 12.10 -21.28
CA GLY A 228 -5.30 11.81 -22.15
C GLY A 228 -5.89 13.04 -22.84
N GLN A 229 -6.01 14.15 -22.11
CA GLN A 229 -6.69 15.36 -22.57
C GLN A 229 -5.75 16.55 -22.77
N GLN A 230 -4.46 16.42 -22.41
CA GLN A 230 -3.48 17.51 -22.42
C GLN A 230 -3.92 18.74 -21.59
N ASN A 231 -4.82 18.54 -20.64
CA ASN A 231 -5.33 19.57 -19.74
C ASN A 231 -4.45 19.59 -18.48
N PHE A 232 -3.33 20.30 -18.57
CA PHE A 232 -2.37 20.42 -17.47
C PHE A 232 -2.93 21.23 -16.30
N SER A 233 -3.78 22.23 -16.57
CA SER A 233 -4.39 23.08 -15.54
C SER A 233 -5.36 22.28 -14.66
N MET A 234 -6.27 21.51 -15.26
CA MET A 234 -7.16 20.64 -14.52
C MET A 234 -6.39 19.51 -13.84
N GLY A 235 -5.40 18.90 -14.51
CA GLY A 235 -4.52 17.91 -13.91
C GLY A 235 -3.82 18.41 -12.64
N ALA A 236 -3.38 19.68 -12.64
CA ALA A 236 -2.81 20.33 -11.47
C ALA A 236 -3.83 20.50 -10.33
N VAL A 237 -5.07 20.90 -10.63
CA VAL A 237 -6.16 20.96 -9.63
C VAL A 237 -6.41 19.60 -8.98
N VAL A 238 -6.58 18.54 -9.79
CA VAL A 238 -6.77 17.18 -9.26
C VAL A 238 -5.57 16.77 -8.38
N GLY A 239 -4.35 17.14 -8.79
CA GLY A 239 -3.13 16.93 -8.00
C GLY A 239 -3.17 17.63 -6.64
N ILE A 240 -3.62 18.89 -6.58
CA ILE A 240 -3.79 19.62 -5.30
C ILE A 240 -4.84 18.95 -4.43
N VAL A 241 -5.96 18.54 -5.02
CA VAL A 241 -7.03 17.85 -4.28
C VAL A 241 -6.51 16.54 -3.68
N LEU A 242 -5.67 15.78 -4.39
CA LEU A 242 -5.03 14.58 -3.89
C LEU A 242 -3.99 14.86 -2.78
N LEU A 243 -3.32 16.01 -2.83
CA LEU A 243 -2.36 16.40 -1.78
C LEU A 243 -3.03 16.60 -0.42
N ILE A 244 -4.28 17.08 -0.37
CA ILE A 244 -5.00 17.35 0.89
C ILE A 244 -5.06 16.11 1.80
N PRO A 245 -5.61 14.96 1.38
CA PRO A 245 -5.65 13.78 2.23
C PRO A 245 -4.27 13.18 2.49
N ALA A 246 -3.31 13.32 1.56
CA ALA A 246 -1.93 12.87 1.78
C ALA A 246 -1.23 13.67 2.89
N ILE A 247 -1.37 15.00 2.88
CA ILE A 247 -0.83 15.90 3.91
C ILE A 247 -1.51 15.64 5.26
N PHE A 248 -2.83 15.43 5.26
CA PHE A 248 -3.57 15.09 6.47
C PHE A 248 -3.06 13.79 7.09
N SER A 249 -2.91 12.75 6.27
CA SER A 249 -2.34 11.45 6.65
C SER A 249 -0.93 11.62 7.23
N PHE A 250 -0.03 12.26 6.49
CA PHE A 250 1.35 12.52 6.95
C PHE A 250 1.41 13.29 8.28
N THR A 251 0.55 14.27 8.47
CA THR A 251 0.49 15.08 9.71
C THR A 251 0.10 14.21 10.90
N ILE A 252 -0.89 13.33 10.73
CA ILE A 252 -1.30 12.38 11.78
C ILE A 252 -0.14 11.43 12.11
N ASP A 253 0.50 10.84 11.10
CA ASP A 253 1.64 9.93 11.33
C ASP A 253 2.74 10.62 12.14
N ARG A 254 3.08 11.87 11.77
CA ARG A 254 4.13 12.64 12.45
C ARG A 254 3.82 12.91 13.92
N ILE A 255 2.55 13.17 14.25
CA ILE A 255 2.10 13.37 15.63
C ILE A 255 2.17 12.05 16.41
N VAL A 256 1.74 10.95 15.80
CA VAL A 256 1.67 9.61 16.40
C VAL A 256 3.07 9.04 16.67
N GLN A 257 3.99 9.13 15.71
CA GLN A 257 5.35 8.64 15.87
C GLN A 257 6.10 9.33 17.01
N ARG A 258 5.88 10.65 17.21
CA ARG A 258 6.47 11.39 18.34
C ARG A 258 6.03 10.80 19.69
N LYS A 259 4.78 10.38 19.81
CA LYS A 259 4.24 9.73 21.02
C LYS A 259 4.76 8.30 21.19
N GLN A 260 4.93 7.56 20.09
CA GLN A 260 5.48 6.20 20.12
C GLN A 260 6.92 6.17 20.65
N VAL A 261 7.77 7.08 20.20
CA VAL A 261 9.17 7.18 20.66
C VAL A 261 9.24 7.48 22.15
N ALA A 262 8.32 8.29 22.69
CA ALA A 262 8.28 8.61 24.12
C ALA A 262 7.92 7.41 25.02
N LEU A 263 7.28 6.38 24.47
CA LEU A 263 6.86 5.18 25.22
C LEU A 263 7.88 4.04 25.18
N LEU A 264 8.92 4.15 24.35
CA LEU A 264 10.01 3.19 24.31
C LEU A 264 10.86 3.33 25.57
N SER A 265 10.54 2.54 26.59
CA SER A 265 11.40 2.37 27.75
C SER A 265 12.60 1.51 27.36
N ALA A 266 13.81 2.02 27.56
CA ALA A 266 15.07 1.31 27.31
C ALA A 266 15.25 0.01 28.15
N ARG A 267 14.28 -0.35 29.00
CA ARG A 267 14.28 -1.52 29.89
C ARG A 267 13.21 -2.57 29.56
N ALA A 268 12.47 -2.44 28.45
CA ALA A 268 11.43 -3.39 28.09
C ALA A 268 12.02 -4.80 27.85
N VAL A 269 11.43 -5.82 28.48
CA VAL A 269 11.83 -7.22 28.29
C VAL A 269 11.03 -7.82 27.13
N PRO A 270 11.67 -8.53 26.18
CA PRO A 270 10.96 -9.20 25.08
C PRO A 270 9.95 -10.23 25.60
N TYR A 271 8.73 -10.18 25.08
CA TYR A 271 7.70 -11.16 25.44
C TYR A 271 7.95 -12.52 24.78
N HIS A 272 7.98 -13.57 25.59
CA HIS A 272 8.04 -14.95 25.13
C HIS A 272 6.65 -15.60 25.25
N PRO A 273 5.98 -15.92 24.13
CA PRO A 273 4.66 -16.55 24.17
C PRO A 273 4.74 -17.97 24.75
N LYS A 274 3.76 -18.33 25.59
CA LYS A 274 3.55 -19.71 26.05
C LYS A 274 2.75 -20.52 25.03
N PRO A 275 3.05 -21.81 24.81
CA PRO A 275 2.32 -22.65 23.84
C PRO A 275 0.84 -22.79 24.20
N HIS A 276 -0.04 -22.63 23.21
CA HIS A 276 -1.46 -22.87 23.35
C HIS A 276 -2.03 -23.39 22.04
N LYS A 277 -2.38 -24.68 21.99
CA LYS A 277 -2.75 -25.40 20.76
C LYS A 277 -3.81 -24.68 19.91
N GLY A 278 -4.94 -24.26 20.50
CA GLY A 278 -6.02 -23.59 19.75
C GLY A 278 -5.59 -22.29 19.05
N ARG A 279 -5.06 -21.33 19.82
CA ARG A 279 -4.50 -20.07 19.30
C ARG A 279 -3.39 -20.32 18.26
N ASP A 280 -2.44 -21.19 18.56
CA ASP A 280 -1.27 -21.38 17.69
C ASP A 280 -1.66 -22.02 16.36
N THR A 281 -2.60 -22.99 16.36
CA THR A 281 -3.17 -23.56 15.13
C THR A 281 -3.99 -22.53 14.36
N ALA A 282 -4.82 -21.73 15.02
CA ALA A 282 -5.61 -20.69 14.35
C ALA A 282 -4.73 -19.63 13.68
N MET A 283 -3.68 -19.16 14.37
CA MET A 283 -2.72 -18.21 13.81
C MET A 283 -1.91 -18.83 12.66
N PHE A 284 -1.52 -20.10 12.78
CA PHE A 284 -0.85 -20.83 11.71
C PHE A 284 -1.72 -20.90 10.46
N LEU A 285 -2.98 -21.34 10.57
CA LEU A 285 -3.91 -21.44 9.45
C LEU A 285 -4.17 -20.08 8.79
N PHE A 286 -4.33 -19.03 9.59
CA PHE A 286 -4.48 -17.68 9.09
C PHE A 286 -3.24 -17.21 8.30
N CYS A 287 -2.03 -17.42 8.85
CA CYS A 287 -0.80 -17.08 8.16
C CYS A 287 -0.59 -17.90 6.88
N VAL A 288 -0.97 -19.18 6.88
CA VAL A 288 -0.98 -20.02 5.67
C VAL A 288 -1.90 -19.43 4.62
N ALA A 289 -3.14 -19.08 4.97
CA ALA A 289 -4.11 -18.53 4.01
C ALA A 289 -3.60 -17.22 3.37
N VAL A 290 -3.10 -16.29 4.18
CA VAL A 290 -2.55 -15.03 3.67
C VAL A 290 -1.30 -15.26 2.83
N SER A 291 -0.38 -16.12 3.26
CA SER A 291 0.83 -16.43 2.48
C SER A 291 0.54 -17.16 1.18
N LEU A 292 -0.47 -18.03 1.14
CA LEU A 292 -0.93 -18.67 -0.11
C LEU A 292 -1.49 -17.64 -1.08
N PHE A 293 -2.25 -16.65 -0.59
CA PHE A 293 -2.72 -15.54 -1.43
C PHE A 293 -1.55 -14.72 -2.01
N LEU A 294 -0.58 -14.31 -1.17
CA LEU A 294 0.59 -13.56 -1.62
C LEU A 294 1.45 -14.33 -2.63
N ILE A 295 1.70 -15.61 -2.35
CA ILE A 295 2.44 -16.50 -3.26
C ILE A 295 1.64 -16.71 -4.55
N GLY A 296 0.32 -16.88 -4.48
CA GLY A 296 -0.55 -17.06 -5.64
C GLY A 296 -0.42 -15.91 -6.62
N ILE A 297 -0.50 -14.66 -6.13
CA ILE A 297 -0.32 -13.46 -6.96
C ILE A 297 1.07 -13.44 -7.62
N LEU A 298 2.13 -13.68 -6.84
CA LEU A 298 3.51 -13.68 -7.36
C LEU A 298 3.76 -14.82 -8.35
N ALA A 299 3.25 -16.01 -8.06
CA ALA A 299 3.37 -17.18 -8.91
C ALA A 299 2.63 -16.99 -10.22
N THR A 300 1.44 -16.37 -10.22
CA THR A 300 0.74 -16.03 -11.45
C THR A 300 1.50 -15.01 -12.28
N ALA A 301 2.07 -13.97 -11.65
CA ALA A 301 2.91 -13.00 -12.37
C ALA A 301 4.14 -13.67 -13.02
N ALA A 302 4.84 -14.52 -12.27
CA ALA A 302 6.00 -15.26 -12.76
C ALA A 302 5.65 -16.31 -13.83
N PHE A 303 4.48 -16.95 -13.72
CA PHE A 303 3.98 -17.85 -14.75
C PHE A 303 3.63 -17.09 -16.03
N ALA A 304 2.94 -15.95 -15.90
CA ALA A 304 2.54 -15.14 -17.04
C ALA A 304 3.75 -14.58 -17.81
N SER A 305 4.87 -14.28 -17.15
CA SER A 305 6.10 -13.85 -17.83
C SER A 305 6.76 -14.96 -18.66
N LEU A 306 6.36 -16.22 -18.46
CA LEU A 306 6.81 -17.37 -19.26
C LEU A 306 5.80 -17.75 -20.36
N VAL A 307 4.60 -17.17 -20.36
CA VAL A 307 3.54 -17.51 -21.32
C VAL A 307 3.71 -16.69 -22.60
N LYS A 308 3.64 -17.35 -23.76
CA LYS A 308 3.84 -16.71 -25.05
C LYS A 308 2.78 -15.65 -25.39
N PHE A 309 1.50 -15.97 -25.26
CA PHE A 309 0.42 -15.02 -25.53
C PHE A 309 -0.85 -15.37 -24.76
N TRP A 310 -1.18 -14.60 -23.73
CA TRP A 310 -2.37 -14.81 -22.93
C TRP A 310 -3.64 -14.26 -23.60
N PRO A 311 -4.81 -14.92 -23.51
CA PRO A 311 -5.10 -16.28 -23.03
C PRO A 311 -4.97 -17.37 -24.11
N TYR A 312 -4.61 -17.01 -25.34
CA TYR A 312 -4.79 -17.87 -26.52
C TYR A 312 -3.69 -18.93 -26.73
N ASN A 313 -2.48 -18.67 -26.24
CA ASN A 313 -1.33 -19.58 -26.36
C ASN A 313 -0.53 -19.59 -25.05
N LEU A 314 -0.83 -20.59 -24.23
CA LEU A 314 -0.20 -20.82 -22.92
C LEU A 314 1.11 -21.63 -23.00
N SER A 315 1.68 -21.84 -24.20
CA SER A 315 2.99 -22.47 -24.32
C SER A 315 4.09 -21.61 -23.67
N LEU A 316 5.05 -22.30 -23.05
CA LEU A 316 6.13 -21.64 -22.35
C LEU A 316 7.19 -21.12 -23.32
N THR A 317 7.67 -19.91 -23.07
CA THR A 317 8.71 -19.26 -23.84
C THR A 317 9.59 -18.39 -22.94
N LEU A 318 10.84 -18.24 -23.34
CA LEU A 318 11.78 -17.28 -22.76
C LEU A 318 11.97 -16.05 -23.64
N SER A 319 11.18 -15.88 -24.71
CA SER A 319 11.32 -14.75 -25.64
C SER A 319 11.12 -13.40 -24.98
N HIS A 320 10.36 -13.32 -23.90
CA HIS A 320 10.14 -12.10 -23.14
C HIS A 320 11.38 -11.61 -22.37
N TYR A 321 12.40 -12.47 -22.24
CA TYR A 321 13.70 -12.16 -21.63
C TYR A 321 14.78 -11.87 -22.67
N ASP A 322 14.45 -11.95 -23.96
CA ASP A 322 15.32 -11.51 -25.06
C ASP A 322 15.16 -9.99 -25.22
N PHE A 323 15.81 -9.22 -24.35
CA PHE A 323 15.62 -7.77 -24.27
C PHE A 323 15.97 -7.05 -25.58
N ASP A 324 16.88 -7.59 -26.39
CA ASP A 324 17.22 -7.04 -27.71
C ASP A 324 16.03 -7.02 -28.68
N ARG A 325 15.02 -7.87 -28.45
CA ARG A 325 13.79 -7.91 -29.27
C ARG A 325 12.62 -7.15 -28.67
N VAL A 326 12.65 -6.90 -27.35
CA VAL A 326 11.50 -6.40 -26.59
C VAL A 326 11.68 -4.94 -26.15
N ASP A 327 12.92 -4.52 -25.89
CA ASP A 327 13.28 -3.16 -25.50
C ASP A 327 14.10 -2.50 -26.65
N PRO A 328 13.73 -1.30 -27.14
CA PRO A 328 14.52 -0.56 -28.13
C PRO A 328 15.99 -0.34 -27.74
N ASN A 329 16.29 -0.32 -26.44
CA ASN A 329 17.64 -0.18 -25.90
C ASN A 329 18.31 -1.54 -25.61
N GLY A 330 17.61 -2.65 -25.83
CA GLY A 330 18.13 -4.00 -25.59
C GLY A 330 18.68 -4.18 -24.17
N TRP A 331 19.85 -4.83 -24.08
CA TRP A 331 20.55 -4.98 -22.80
C TRP A 331 21.21 -3.70 -22.27
N SER A 332 21.35 -2.64 -23.07
CA SER A 332 22.06 -1.43 -22.64
C SER A 332 21.36 -0.68 -21.50
N SER A 333 20.07 -0.93 -21.26
CA SER A 333 19.35 -0.39 -20.10
C SER A 333 19.89 -0.92 -18.75
N PHE A 334 20.69 -1.99 -18.74
CA PHE A 334 21.21 -2.65 -17.54
C PHE A 334 22.72 -2.49 -17.31
N TYR A 335 23.45 -1.84 -18.24
CA TYR A 335 24.90 -1.63 -18.19
C TYR A 335 25.24 -0.14 -18.30
#